data_AF-X1ED65-F1
#
_entry.id   AF-X1ED65-F1
#
_cell.length_a   1.000
_cell.length_b   1.000
_cell.length_c   1.000
_cell.angle_alpha   90.00
_cell.angle_beta   90.00
_cell.angle_gamma   90.00
#
_symmetry.space_group_name_H-M   'P 1'
#
loop_
_entity.id
_entity.type
_entity.pdbx_description
1 polymer ?
#
loop_
_entity_poly.entity_id
_entity_poly.type
_entity_poly.pdbx_seq_one_letter_code
_entity_poly.pdbx_strand_id
1 'polypeptide(L)'
;MIEETTKADFKKLNRDAQTIIGRIISASKNIKLYPSSHPITKKIISSSFVKLKETLNENDYFSLSLAGNVLLINDKPARVINKQTVDSFLTALGKRKIGKITFIRGLDMDEFKSLIEILGLDAEDIEKKGGIKKVVAEKNIHHITVSPISFGESEKTKEAGIRWRELLALIAGSDEFIQKIEKNPKEFSRIMNQSLKGEGRGAGIAAGIGEGEGEGRGAGIGAGRGAGIGEGEGEGRG
;
A
#
# COMPACT_ATOMS: atom_id res chain seq x y z
N MET A 1 6.84 -35.61 3.30
CA MET A 1 5.96 -35.27 4.44
C MET A 1 6.16 -33.84 4.94
N ILE A 2 7.36 -33.39 5.34
CA ILE A 2 7.59 -32.02 5.88
C ILE A 2 7.20 -30.89 4.91
N GLU A 3 7.50 -31.05 3.62
CA GLU A 3 7.23 -30.04 2.59
C GLU A 3 5.72 -29.87 2.28
N GLU A 4 4.95 -30.93 2.49
CA GLU A 4 3.51 -30.96 2.22
C GLU A 4 2.72 -30.30 3.36
N THR A 5 3.13 -30.55 4.61
CA THR A 5 2.64 -29.85 5.80
C THR A 5 2.89 -28.34 5.69
N THR A 6 4.11 -27.93 5.32
CA THR A 6 4.47 -26.51 5.16
C THR A 6 3.63 -25.79 4.10
N LYS A 7 3.29 -26.47 2.99
CA LYS A 7 2.42 -25.94 1.93
C LYS A 7 0.96 -25.82 2.39
N ALA A 8 0.47 -26.81 3.15
CA ALA A 8 -0.88 -26.78 3.72
C ALA A 8 -1.04 -25.65 4.76
N ASP A 9 -0.04 -25.47 5.62
CA ASP A 9 0.00 -24.43 6.65
C ASP A 9 -0.01 -23.04 6.02
N PHE A 10 0.82 -22.81 4.99
CA PHE A 10 0.83 -21.53 4.27
C PHE A 10 -0.50 -21.27 3.53
N LYS A 11 -1.14 -22.31 2.97
CA LYS A 11 -2.46 -22.18 2.33
C LYS A 11 -3.54 -21.79 3.33
N LYS A 12 -3.49 -22.32 4.56
CA LYS A 12 -4.40 -21.94 5.65
C LYS A 12 -4.13 -20.50 6.08
N LEU A 13 -2.87 -20.16 6.37
CA LEU A 13 -2.44 -18.82 6.76
C LEU A 13 -2.86 -17.77 5.71
N ASN A 14 -2.79 -18.11 4.42
CA ASN A 14 -3.22 -17.23 3.35
C ASN A 14 -4.72 -16.88 3.41
N ARG A 15 -5.58 -17.86 3.69
CA ARG A 15 -7.03 -17.64 3.85
C ARG A 15 -7.33 -16.82 5.10
N ASP A 16 -6.66 -17.16 6.19
CA ASP A 16 -6.81 -16.48 7.47
C ASP A 16 -6.39 -15.01 7.34
N ALA A 17 -5.27 -14.74 6.67
CA ALA A 17 -4.78 -13.39 6.40
C ALA A 17 -5.78 -12.53 5.63
N GLN A 18 -6.37 -13.05 4.54
CA GLN A 18 -7.34 -12.28 3.76
C GLN A 18 -8.64 -12.03 4.53
N THR A 19 -9.03 -12.96 5.40
CA THR A 19 -10.15 -12.76 6.34
C THR A 19 -9.83 -11.64 7.34
N ILE A 20 -8.63 -11.66 7.92
CA ILE A 20 -8.16 -10.63 8.86
C ILE A 20 -8.07 -9.27 8.17
N ILE A 21 -7.56 -9.21 6.94
CA ILE A 21 -7.48 -7.98 6.14
C ILE A 21 -8.87 -7.35 5.97
N GLY A 22 -9.87 -8.13 5.54
CA GLY A 22 -11.23 -7.62 5.37
C GLY A 22 -11.81 -7.08 6.66
N ARG A 23 -11.56 -7.78 7.78
CA ARG A 23 -11.98 -7.36 9.12
C ARG A 23 -11.30 -6.08 9.59
N ILE A 24 -9.99 -5.93 9.38
CA ILE A 24 -9.22 -4.71 9.69
C ILE A 24 -9.73 -3.52 8.89
N ILE A 25 -9.98 -3.67 7.59
CA ILE A 25 -10.53 -2.60 6.75
C ILE A 25 -11.91 -2.17 7.25
N SER A 26 -12.79 -3.13 7.56
CA SER A 26 -14.12 -2.81 8.07
C SER A 26 -14.05 -2.11 9.42
N ALA A 27 -13.16 -2.53 10.31
CA ALA A 27 -12.96 -1.90 11.61
C ALA A 27 -12.44 -0.45 11.47
N SER A 28 -11.44 -0.22 10.62
CA SER A 28 -10.86 1.11 10.41
C SER A 28 -11.81 2.08 9.70
N LYS A 29 -12.71 1.58 8.85
CA LYS A 29 -13.79 2.41 8.29
C LYS A 29 -14.83 2.77 9.35
N ASN A 30 -15.21 1.82 10.20
CA ASN A 30 -16.25 2.06 11.22
C ASN A 30 -15.79 3.04 12.30
N ILE A 31 -14.51 3.04 12.68
CA ILE A 31 -14.00 3.96 13.71
C ILE A 31 -14.05 5.43 13.28
N LYS A 32 -14.12 5.71 11.97
CA LYS A 32 -14.36 7.05 11.43
C LYS A 32 -15.80 7.51 11.60
N LEU A 33 -16.74 6.57 11.53
CA LEU A 33 -18.18 6.86 11.61
C LEU A 33 -18.66 6.93 13.05
N TYR A 34 -18.08 6.09 13.91
CA TYR A 34 -18.46 6.00 15.32
C TYR A 34 -17.22 5.85 16.19
N PRO A 35 -17.20 6.48 17.38
CA PRO A 35 -16.11 6.30 18.32
C PRO A 35 -15.95 4.82 18.69
N SER A 36 -14.75 4.45 19.13
CA SER A 36 -14.42 3.05 19.47
C SER A 36 -15.23 2.46 20.63
N SER A 37 -15.91 3.31 21.43
CA SER A 37 -16.85 2.91 22.47
C SER A 37 -18.23 2.48 21.93
N HIS A 38 -18.57 2.81 20.68
CA HIS A 38 -19.87 2.49 20.11
C HIS A 38 -20.06 0.97 19.94
N PRO A 39 -21.26 0.41 20.25
CA PRO A 39 -21.47 -1.04 20.25
C PRO A 39 -21.12 -1.74 18.93
N ILE A 40 -21.42 -1.10 17.79
CA ILE A 40 -21.11 -1.64 16.46
C ILE A 40 -19.60 -1.75 16.26
N THR A 41 -18.87 -0.66 16.50
CA THR A 41 -17.41 -0.61 16.36
C THR A 41 -16.75 -1.60 17.31
N LYS A 42 -17.21 -1.67 18.57
CA LYS A 42 -16.71 -2.63 19.57
C LYS A 42 -16.88 -4.08 19.10
N LYS A 43 -18.04 -4.43 18.54
CA LYS A 43 -18.30 -5.78 18.01
C LYS A 43 -17.39 -6.13 16.83
N ILE A 44 -17.20 -5.19 15.91
CA ILE A 44 -16.33 -5.39 14.73
C ILE A 44 -14.87 -5.57 15.19
N ILE A 45 -14.37 -4.69 16.05
CA ILE A 45 -13.00 -4.80 16.58
C ILE A 45 -12.82 -6.11 17.34
N SER A 46 -13.75 -6.48 18.21
CA SER A 46 -13.64 -7.70 19.02
C SER A 46 -13.60 -8.97 18.17
N SER A 47 -14.50 -9.08 17.20
CA SER A 47 -14.51 -10.23 16.29
C SER A 47 -13.29 -10.27 15.37
N SER A 48 -12.75 -9.11 14.98
CA SER A 48 -11.49 -9.01 14.24
C SER A 48 -10.30 -9.51 15.05
N PHE A 49 -10.22 -9.08 16.31
CA PHE A 49 -9.17 -9.48 17.24
C PHE A 49 -9.18 -10.99 17.51
N VAL A 50 -10.35 -11.59 17.72
CA VAL A 50 -10.47 -13.05 17.94
C VAL A 50 -9.82 -13.83 16.82
N LYS A 51 -10.10 -13.47 15.56
CA LYS A 51 -9.52 -14.17 14.40
C LYS A 51 -8.01 -13.98 14.27
N LEU A 52 -7.52 -12.78 14.56
CA LEU A 52 -6.08 -12.53 14.59
C LEU A 52 -5.40 -13.36 15.69
N LYS A 53 -6.01 -13.43 16.87
CA LYS A 53 -5.51 -14.21 18.00
C LYS A 53 -5.48 -15.71 17.70
N GLU A 54 -6.52 -16.25 17.06
CA GLU A 54 -6.53 -17.63 16.56
C GLU A 54 -5.34 -17.90 15.64
N THR A 55 -5.04 -16.99 14.70
CA THR A 55 -3.88 -17.12 13.82
C THR A 55 -2.56 -17.05 14.59
N LEU A 56 -2.44 -16.18 15.60
CA LEU A 56 -1.24 -16.07 16.45
C LEU A 56 -1.07 -17.21 17.48
N ASN A 57 -2.12 -17.99 17.74
CA ASN A 57 -1.99 -19.20 18.57
C ASN A 57 -1.24 -20.31 17.81
N GLU A 58 -1.33 -20.30 16.49
CA GLU A 58 -0.64 -21.27 15.62
C GLU A 58 0.70 -20.73 15.08
N ASN A 59 0.95 -19.42 15.20
CA ASN A 59 2.13 -18.76 14.62
C ASN A 59 2.71 -17.76 15.63
N ASP A 60 4.01 -17.82 15.91
CA ASP A 60 4.67 -16.86 16.82
C ASP A 60 4.56 -15.41 16.33
N TYR A 61 4.44 -15.23 15.01
CA TYR A 61 4.21 -13.94 14.37
C TYR A 61 3.38 -14.07 13.08
N PHE A 62 2.77 -12.96 12.70
CA PHE A 62 2.01 -12.82 11.46
C PHE A 62 2.29 -11.43 10.88
N SER A 63 2.69 -11.34 9.62
CA SER A 63 2.94 -10.05 8.96
C SER A 63 2.25 -9.91 7.62
N LEU A 64 1.86 -8.68 7.33
CA LEU A 64 1.25 -8.22 6.10
C LEU A 64 2.13 -7.10 5.54
N SER A 65 2.66 -7.26 4.34
CA SER A 65 3.44 -6.21 3.70
C SER A 65 3.03 -5.93 2.25
N LEU A 66 3.31 -4.70 1.84
CA LEU A 66 3.09 -4.15 0.52
C LEU A 66 4.42 -4.15 -0.24
N ALA A 67 4.50 -4.89 -1.34
CA ALA A 67 5.62 -4.83 -2.29
C ALA A 67 5.09 -4.43 -3.67
N GLY A 68 5.18 -3.15 -4.00
CA GLY A 68 4.47 -2.59 -5.17
C GLY A 68 2.96 -2.74 -4.98
N ASN A 69 2.29 -3.51 -5.84
CA ASN A 69 0.86 -3.87 -5.70
C ASN A 69 0.65 -5.33 -5.26
N VAL A 70 1.69 -5.98 -4.71
CA VAL A 70 1.61 -7.37 -4.25
C VAL A 70 1.48 -7.40 -2.73
N LEU A 71 0.50 -8.16 -2.26
CA LEU A 71 0.37 -8.52 -0.85
C LEU A 71 1.37 -9.64 -0.53
N LEU A 72 2.23 -9.41 0.46
CA LEU A 72 3.04 -10.46 1.07
C LEU A 72 2.48 -10.83 2.45
N ILE A 73 2.48 -12.12 2.75
CA ILE A 73 2.16 -12.70 4.04
C ILE A 73 3.40 -13.41 4.54
N ASN A 74 3.94 -13.00 5.70
CA ASN A 74 5.22 -13.50 6.21
C ASN A 74 6.31 -13.48 5.13
N ASP A 75 6.40 -12.34 4.42
CA ASP A 75 7.37 -12.04 3.36
C ASP A 75 7.27 -12.96 2.11
N LYS A 76 6.20 -13.75 2.00
CA LYS A 76 5.89 -14.58 0.84
C LYS A 76 4.67 -14.07 0.09
N PRO A 77 4.57 -14.19 -1.24
CA PRO A 77 3.46 -13.63 -2.00
C PRO A 77 2.17 -14.35 -1.65
N ALA A 78 1.12 -13.58 -1.42
CA ALA A 78 -0.18 -14.12 -1.15
C ALA A 78 -0.86 -14.57 -2.45
N ARG A 79 -1.42 -15.78 -2.46
CA ARG A 79 -2.45 -16.16 -3.43
C ARG A 79 -3.72 -15.37 -3.16
N VAL A 80 -4.06 -14.40 -4.01
CA VAL A 80 -5.25 -13.56 -3.83
C VAL A 80 -6.52 -14.39 -4.06
N ILE A 81 -7.40 -14.43 -3.06
CA ILE A 81 -8.71 -15.11 -3.09
C ILE A 81 -9.82 -14.06 -3.25
N ASN A 82 -9.71 -12.93 -2.54
CA ASN A 82 -10.63 -11.80 -2.64
C ASN A 82 -9.88 -10.55 -3.10
N LYS A 83 -9.84 -10.34 -4.42
CA LYS A 83 -9.11 -9.24 -5.06
C LYS A 83 -9.56 -7.87 -4.57
N GLN A 84 -10.87 -7.61 -4.53
CA GLN A 84 -11.41 -6.31 -4.10
C GLN A 84 -10.98 -5.94 -2.67
N THR A 85 -11.00 -6.92 -1.76
CA THR A 85 -10.60 -6.71 -0.37
C THR A 85 -9.09 -6.45 -0.25
N VAL A 86 -8.28 -7.22 -0.97
CA VAL A 86 -6.82 -7.03 -0.99
C VAL A 86 -6.45 -5.69 -1.61
N ASP A 87 -7.02 -5.33 -2.76
CA ASP A 87 -6.72 -4.05 -3.42
C ASP A 87 -7.11 -2.86 -2.54
N SER A 88 -8.25 -2.96 -1.84
CA SER A 88 -8.67 -1.94 -0.86
C SER A 88 -7.68 -1.81 0.28
N PHE A 89 -7.10 -2.92 0.75
CA PHE A 89 -6.12 -2.93 1.82
C PHE A 89 -4.80 -2.33 1.40
N LEU A 90 -4.26 -2.77 0.26
CA LEU A 90 -3.01 -2.25 -0.29
C LEU A 90 -3.11 -0.74 -0.57
N THR A 91 -4.25 -0.29 -1.13
CA THR A 91 -4.54 1.14 -1.30
C THR A 91 -4.57 1.88 0.04
N ALA A 92 -5.21 1.30 1.06
CA ALA A 92 -5.28 1.90 2.39
C ALA A 92 -3.90 2.01 3.06
N LEU A 93 -3.02 1.03 2.89
CA LEU A 93 -1.64 1.08 3.38
C LEU A 93 -0.81 2.09 2.59
N GLY A 94 -0.91 2.07 1.26
CA GLY A 94 -0.22 2.97 0.33
C GLY A 94 -0.49 4.45 0.65
N LYS A 95 -1.76 4.82 0.80
CA LYS A 95 -2.17 6.19 1.18
C LYS A 95 -1.55 6.65 2.50
N ARG A 96 -1.29 5.73 3.43
CA ARG A 96 -0.72 6.02 4.76
C ARG A 96 0.80 5.85 4.80
N LYS A 97 1.42 5.57 3.66
CA LYS A 97 2.85 5.24 3.53
C LYS A 97 3.27 4.09 4.48
N ILE A 98 2.39 3.11 4.71
CA ILE A 98 2.66 1.90 5.50
C ILE A 98 3.14 0.79 4.56
N GLY A 99 4.33 0.24 4.84
CA GLY A 99 4.93 -0.84 4.05
C GLY A 99 4.72 -2.22 4.66
N LYS A 100 4.74 -2.34 5.99
CA LYS A 100 4.59 -3.62 6.68
C LYS A 100 3.91 -3.43 8.03
N ILE A 101 2.98 -4.33 8.34
CA ILE A 101 2.41 -4.50 9.67
C ILE A 101 2.78 -5.90 10.14
N THR A 102 3.40 -6.00 11.31
CA THR A 102 3.76 -7.28 11.94
C THR A 102 3.07 -7.38 13.28
N PHE A 103 2.45 -8.52 13.53
CA PHE A 103 1.81 -8.89 14.78
C PHE A 103 2.62 -10.01 15.42
N ILE A 104 2.83 -9.92 16.73
CA ILE A 104 3.58 -10.90 17.52
C ILE A 104 2.61 -11.55 18.50
N ARG A 105 2.78 -12.85 18.78
CA ARG A 105 2.01 -13.54 19.81
C ARG A 105 2.19 -12.83 21.16
N GLY A 106 1.10 -12.68 21.89
CA GLY A 106 1.05 -11.87 23.12
C GLY A 106 0.24 -10.58 22.97
N LEU A 107 -0.10 -10.22 21.72
CA LEU A 107 -0.97 -9.08 21.40
C LEU A 107 -2.26 -9.05 22.22
N ASP A 108 -2.55 -7.89 22.80
CA ASP A 108 -3.82 -7.62 23.50
C ASP A 108 -4.83 -6.78 22.69
N MET A 109 -6.01 -6.59 23.27
CA MET A 109 -7.12 -5.86 22.64
C MET A 109 -6.83 -4.36 22.50
N ASP A 110 -6.13 -3.76 23.46
CA ASP A 110 -5.86 -2.32 23.49
C ASP A 110 -4.81 -1.94 22.45
N GLU A 111 -3.81 -2.80 22.26
CA GLU A 111 -2.86 -2.72 21.17
C GLU A 111 -3.54 -2.84 19.81
N PHE A 112 -4.41 -3.85 19.65
CA PHE A 112 -5.14 -4.04 18.40
C PHE A 112 -6.06 -2.86 18.09
N LYS A 113 -6.78 -2.35 19.10
CA LYS A 113 -7.60 -1.14 18.97
C LYS A 113 -6.75 0.07 18.57
N SER A 114 -5.58 0.23 19.16
CA SER A 114 -4.63 1.30 18.81
C SER A 114 -4.22 1.22 17.34
N LEU A 115 -3.96 0.01 16.81
CA LEU A 115 -3.71 -0.17 15.38
C LEU A 115 -4.92 0.23 14.53
N ILE A 116 -6.14 -0.19 14.89
CA ILE A 116 -7.35 0.17 14.15
C ILE A 116 -7.55 1.70 14.12
N GLU A 117 -7.27 2.40 15.21
CA GLU A 117 -7.29 3.86 15.28
C GLU A 117 -6.26 4.49 14.33
N ILE A 118 -5.01 3.97 14.30
CA ILE A 118 -3.97 4.44 13.37
C ILE A 118 -4.42 4.24 11.91
N LEU A 119 -4.96 3.06 11.60
CA LEU A 119 -5.49 2.75 10.26
C LEU A 119 -6.78 3.51 9.94
N GLY A 120 -7.44 4.08 10.96
CA GLY A 120 -8.57 4.98 10.83
C GLY A 120 -8.16 6.40 10.47
N LEU A 121 -6.92 6.83 10.67
CA LEU A 121 -6.46 8.18 10.29
C LEU A 121 -6.41 8.36 8.78
N ASP A 122 -6.58 9.59 8.32
CA ASP A 122 -6.31 9.97 6.94
C ASP A 122 -4.83 10.33 6.74
N ALA A 123 -4.39 10.29 5.48
CA ALA A 123 -2.98 10.55 5.14
C ALA A 123 -2.52 11.92 5.64
N GLU A 124 -3.36 12.94 5.49
CA GLU A 124 -3.10 14.30 5.95
C GLU A 124 -2.92 14.40 7.46
N ASP A 125 -3.72 13.65 8.24
CA ASP A 125 -3.61 13.64 9.71
C ASP A 125 -2.32 12.95 10.17
N ILE A 126 -1.90 11.89 9.47
CA ILE A 126 -0.64 11.22 9.73
C ILE A 126 0.53 12.16 9.44
N GLU A 127 0.50 12.88 8.32
CA GLU A 127 1.54 13.85 7.97
C GLU A 127 1.59 15.02 8.96
N LYS A 128 0.44 15.59 9.36
CA LYS A 128 0.36 16.64 10.40
C LYS A 128 0.94 16.19 11.74
N LYS A 129 0.82 14.91 12.07
CA LYS A 129 1.41 14.31 13.28
C LYS A 129 2.90 13.97 13.14
N GLY A 130 3.54 14.27 12.01
CA GLY A 130 4.96 14.02 11.77
C GLY A 130 5.25 12.64 11.18
N GLY A 131 4.27 12.03 10.52
CA GLY A 131 4.41 10.77 9.78
C GLY A 131 4.12 9.53 10.62
N ILE A 132 4.01 8.39 9.92
CA ILE A 132 3.53 7.13 10.53
C ILE A 132 4.41 6.64 11.69
N LYS A 133 5.74 6.83 11.60
CA LYS A 133 6.67 6.43 12.67
C LYS A 133 6.34 7.14 13.99
N LYS A 134 6.07 8.45 13.93
CA LYS A 134 5.74 9.25 15.12
C LYS A 134 4.36 8.88 15.67
N VAL A 135 3.36 8.73 14.79
CA VAL A 135 2.01 8.28 15.17
C VAL A 135 2.03 6.94 15.92
N VAL A 136 2.86 6.00 15.47
CA VAL A 136 2.99 4.68 16.12
C VAL A 136 3.74 4.79 17.44
N ALA A 137 4.82 5.57 17.50
CA ALA A 137 5.61 5.77 18.72
C ALA A 137 4.83 6.45 19.86
N GLU A 138 3.81 7.25 19.53
CA GLU A 138 2.90 7.88 20.51
C GLU A 138 1.88 6.89 21.11
N LYS A 139 1.80 5.66 20.60
CA LYS A 139 0.88 4.63 21.07
C LYS A 139 1.64 3.56 21.88
N ASN A 140 0.98 3.02 22.89
CA ASN A 140 1.52 1.94 23.71
C ASN A 140 1.33 0.58 23.01
N ILE A 141 2.13 0.31 21.97
CA ILE A 141 2.09 -0.93 21.18
C ILE A 141 3.46 -1.60 21.21
N HIS A 142 3.51 -2.84 21.65
CA HIS A 142 4.73 -3.64 21.86
C HIS A 142 4.74 -4.92 21.01
N HIS A 143 3.56 -5.49 20.73
CA HIS A 143 3.37 -6.69 19.90
C HIS A 143 2.91 -6.35 18.48
N ILE A 144 2.83 -5.06 18.13
CA ILE A 144 2.57 -4.61 16.76
C ILE A 144 3.70 -3.70 16.29
N THR A 145 4.30 -4.05 15.16
CA THR A 145 5.24 -3.17 14.46
C THR A 145 4.60 -2.67 13.17
N VAL A 146 4.61 -1.35 12.96
CA VAL A 146 4.17 -0.70 11.72
C VAL A 146 5.36 0.02 11.10
N SER A 147 5.84 -0.49 9.98
CA SER A 147 6.99 0.06 9.26
C SER A 147 6.51 0.86 8.05
N PRO A 148 7.15 2.00 7.74
CA PRO A 148 6.82 2.76 6.54
C PRO A 148 7.16 1.99 5.27
N ILE A 149 6.63 2.45 4.13
CA ILE A 149 7.08 1.96 2.82
C ILE A 149 8.54 2.34 2.65
N SER A 150 9.39 1.34 2.44
CA SER A 150 10.74 1.56 1.93
C SER A 150 10.66 1.57 0.41
N PHE A 151 10.69 2.76 -0.18
CA PHE A 151 11.00 2.87 -1.60
C PHE A 151 12.51 2.66 -1.69
N GLY A 152 12.93 1.46 -2.06
CA GLY A 152 14.34 1.24 -2.33
C GLY A 152 14.78 2.20 -3.43
N GLU A 153 15.65 3.16 -3.11
CA GLU A 153 16.87 3.22 -3.91
C GLU A 153 17.39 1.79 -3.97
N SER A 154 17.82 1.35 -5.14
CA SER A 154 18.27 -0.02 -5.41
C SER A 154 19.42 -0.42 -4.48
N GLU A 155 19.08 -0.76 -3.24
CA GLU A 155 20.00 -1.21 -2.22
C GLU A 155 20.36 -2.64 -2.59
N LYS A 156 21.53 -2.71 -3.22
CA LYS A 156 22.32 -3.91 -3.31
C LYS A 156 22.40 -4.54 -1.92
N THR A 157 21.75 -5.69 -1.81
CA THR A 157 22.10 -6.81 -0.93
C THR A 157 21.85 -6.60 0.57
N LYS A 158 20.75 -7.17 1.06
CA LYS A 158 20.83 -8.27 2.05
C LYS A 158 19.57 -9.13 2.01
N GLU A 159 19.81 -10.43 2.09
CA GLU A 159 18.91 -11.54 1.80
C GLU A 159 17.70 -11.59 2.75
N ALA A 160 16.51 -11.36 2.20
CA ALA A 160 15.24 -12.06 2.50
C ALA A 160 14.10 -11.46 1.65
N GLY A 161 14.40 -11.10 0.39
CA GLY A 161 13.45 -10.46 -0.51
C GLY A 161 13.41 -11.22 -1.83
N ILE A 162 12.20 -11.63 -2.23
CA ILE A 162 11.92 -12.28 -3.51
C ILE A 162 12.52 -11.43 -4.63
N ARG A 163 13.35 -12.02 -5.49
CA ARG A 163 14.02 -11.28 -6.55
C ARG A 163 12.97 -10.65 -7.47
N TRP A 164 13.21 -9.45 -8.00
CA TRP A 164 12.25 -8.74 -8.87
C TRP A 164 11.78 -9.60 -10.06
N ARG A 165 12.64 -10.49 -10.56
CA ARG A 165 12.30 -11.49 -11.60
C ARG A 165 11.31 -12.56 -11.11
N GLU A 166 11.46 -13.03 -9.88
CA GLU A 166 10.56 -13.99 -9.24
C GLU A 166 9.20 -13.32 -8.95
N LEU A 167 9.21 -12.07 -8.49
CA LEU A 167 8.00 -11.26 -8.31
C LEU A 167 7.23 -11.11 -9.64
N LEU A 168 7.93 -10.84 -10.75
CA LEU A 168 7.34 -10.75 -12.08
C LEU A 168 6.80 -12.10 -12.59
N ALA A 169 7.51 -13.19 -12.37
CA ALA A 169 7.05 -14.54 -12.71
C ALA A 169 5.76 -14.91 -11.95
N LEU A 170 5.65 -14.51 -10.68
CA LEU A 170 4.48 -14.72 -9.83
C LEU A 170 3.27 -13.85 -10.24
N ILE A 171 3.48 -12.61 -10.68
CA ILE A 171 2.40 -11.71 -11.14
C ILE A 171 1.83 -12.15 -12.50
N ALA A 172 2.67 -12.67 -13.40
CA ALA A 172 2.27 -12.94 -14.78
C ALA A 172 1.65 -14.32 -15.04
N GLY A 173 1.74 -15.25 -14.09
CA GLY A 173 0.96 -16.50 -14.11
C GLY A 173 1.18 -17.46 -15.30
N SER A 174 2.18 -17.27 -16.16
CA SER A 174 2.57 -18.31 -17.15
C SER A 174 4.05 -18.21 -17.56
N ASP A 175 4.68 -19.38 -17.74
CA ASP A 175 6.04 -19.52 -18.28
C ASP A 175 6.17 -18.93 -19.70
N GLU A 176 5.05 -18.86 -20.44
CA GLU A 176 4.99 -18.22 -21.76
C GLU A 176 5.31 -16.72 -21.72
N PHE A 177 4.90 -16.01 -20.65
CA PHE A 177 5.16 -14.58 -20.51
C PHE A 177 6.65 -14.29 -20.27
N ILE A 178 7.30 -15.13 -19.47
CA ILE A 178 8.75 -15.04 -19.22
C ILE A 178 9.52 -15.28 -20.52
N GLN A 179 9.16 -16.29 -21.30
CA GLN A 179 9.78 -16.54 -22.61
C GLN A 179 9.53 -15.40 -23.61
N LYS A 180 8.36 -14.77 -23.57
CA LYS A 180 8.03 -13.64 -24.46
C LYS A 180 8.78 -12.37 -24.07
N ILE A 181 9.01 -12.13 -22.77
CA ILE A 181 9.86 -11.04 -22.28
C ILE A 181 11.33 -11.28 -22.67
N GLU A 182 11.82 -12.51 -22.54
CA GLU A 182 13.21 -12.84 -22.87
C GLU A 182 13.50 -12.69 -24.37
N LYS A 183 12.50 -13.00 -25.21
CA LYS A 183 12.59 -12.83 -26.66
C LYS A 183 12.49 -11.38 -27.15
N ASN A 184 11.81 -10.48 -26.42
CA ASN A 184 11.66 -9.10 -26.89
C ASN A 184 11.62 -8.03 -25.77
N PRO A 185 12.72 -7.85 -25.01
CA PRO A 185 12.76 -6.95 -23.85
C PRO A 185 12.56 -5.46 -24.19
N LYS A 186 12.84 -5.03 -25.43
CA LYS A 186 12.64 -3.65 -25.89
C LYS A 186 11.15 -3.30 -26.12
N GLU A 187 10.36 -4.27 -26.54
CA GLU A 187 8.92 -4.10 -26.81
C GLU A 187 8.13 -3.94 -25.51
N PHE A 188 8.51 -4.70 -24.48
CA PHE A 188 7.92 -4.60 -23.14
C PHE A 188 8.17 -3.25 -22.46
N SER A 189 9.40 -2.74 -22.53
CA SER A 189 9.75 -1.40 -22.04
C SER A 189 8.93 -0.31 -22.73
N ARG A 190 8.55 -0.50 -24.01
CA ARG A 190 7.69 0.43 -24.75
C ARG A 190 6.25 0.42 -24.24
N ILE A 191 5.67 -0.76 -23.99
CA ILE A 191 4.30 -0.93 -23.48
C ILE A 191 4.16 -0.40 -22.04
N MET A 192 5.17 -0.64 -21.19
CA MET A 192 5.20 -0.12 -19.81
C MET A 192 5.38 1.40 -19.78
N ASN A 193 6.25 1.96 -20.62
CA ASN A 193 6.39 3.41 -20.75
C ASN A 193 5.13 4.07 -21.33
N GLN A 194 4.35 3.37 -22.16
CA GLN A 194 3.05 3.85 -22.63
C GLN A 194 1.97 3.76 -21.53
N SER A 195 1.96 2.70 -20.73
CA SER A 195 1.01 2.54 -19.60
C SER A 195 1.30 3.50 -18.44
N LEU A 196 2.56 3.88 -18.24
CA LEU A 196 2.96 4.92 -17.28
C LEU A 196 2.70 6.35 -17.80
N LYS A 197 2.48 6.53 -19.11
CA LYS A 197 2.17 7.82 -19.75
C LYS A 197 0.67 8.00 -20.10
N GLY A 198 -0.18 7.00 -19.85
CA GLY A 198 -1.61 7.03 -20.16
C GLY A 198 -2.50 7.18 -18.92
N GLU A 199 -3.25 8.29 -18.87
CA GLU A 199 -4.28 8.67 -17.89
C GLU A 199 -3.81 9.26 -16.55
N GLY A 200 -2.92 10.25 -16.63
CA GLY A 200 -2.85 11.33 -15.65
C GLY A 200 -3.77 12.49 -16.02
N ARG A 201 -5.01 12.50 -15.55
CA ARG A 201 -5.69 13.75 -15.20
C ARG A 201 -5.29 14.08 -13.76
N GLY A 202 -4.34 14.99 -13.59
CA GLY A 202 -4.06 15.60 -12.27
C GLY A 202 -2.60 15.97 -12.02
N ALA A 203 -2.33 17.29 -12.08
CA ALA A 203 -1.29 18.05 -11.38
C ALA A 203 0.11 17.42 -11.24
N GLY A 204 1.00 17.72 -12.19
CA GLY A 204 2.43 17.50 -12.05
C GLY A 204 3.14 18.61 -11.26
N ILE A 205 3.99 18.23 -10.31
CA ILE A 205 5.08 19.06 -9.80
C ILE A 205 6.27 18.80 -10.73
N ALA A 206 6.67 19.80 -11.51
CA ALA A 206 7.82 19.71 -12.40
C ALA A 206 9.09 20.26 -11.72
N ALA A 207 10.08 19.38 -11.55
CA ALA A 207 11.48 19.74 -11.42
C ALA A 207 12.23 18.98 -12.51
N GLY A 208 12.67 19.68 -13.56
CA GLY A 208 13.42 19.06 -14.66
C GLY A 208 13.54 19.97 -15.87
N ILE A 209 14.78 20.30 -16.19
CA ILE A 209 15.25 21.20 -17.24
C ILE A 209 15.01 20.58 -18.62
N GLY A 210 14.37 21.32 -19.52
CA GLY A 210 14.24 20.99 -20.93
C GLY A 210 13.69 22.16 -21.73
N GLU A 211 14.38 22.53 -22.81
CA GLU A 211 13.84 23.44 -23.82
C GLU A 211 12.67 22.76 -24.52
N GLY A 212 11.51 23.41 -24.52
CA GLY A 212 10.30 22.91 -25.15
C GLY A 212 9.53 24.04 -25.80
N GLU A 213 9.33 23.94 -27.11
CA GLU A 213 8.29 24.66 -27.83
C GLU A 213 6.95 23.94 -27.61
N GLY A 214 5.92 24.71 -27.22
CA GLY A 214 4.57 24.17 -27.08
C GLY A 214 3.52 25.28 -27.00
N GLU A 215 2.60 25.28 -27.95
CA GLU A 215 1.39 26.12 -27.92
C GLU A 215 0.39 25.57 -26.89
N GLY A 216 0.05 26.38 -25.90
CA GLY A 216 -1.00 26.08 -24.92
C GLY A 216 -2.11 27.12 -24.95
N ARG A 217 -3.36 26.68 -25.15
CA ARG A 217 -4.56 27.49 -24.89
C ARG A 217 -5.06 27.19 -23.49
N GLY A 218 -4.98 28.17 -22.59
CA GLY A 218 -5.48 28.08 -21.22
C GLY A 218 -6.64 29.05 -20.97
N ALA A 219 -7.73 28.56 -20.39
CA ALA A 219 -8.73 29.38 -19.70
C ALA A 219 -8.37 29.40 -18.21
N GLY A 220 -7.94 30.54 -17.69
CA GLY A 220 -7.51 30.71 -16.30
C GLY A 220 -8.62 31.24 -15.39
N ILE A 221 -8.48 30.98 -14.07
CA ILE A 221 -8.85 31.88 -12.97
C ILE A 221 -7.80 31.66 -11.85
N GLY A 222 -7.13 32.75 -11.41
CA GLY A 222 -6.01 32.79 -10.45
C GLY A 222 -6.39 32.50 -8.98
N ALA A 223 -5.44 32.44 -8.03
CA ALA A 223 -4.53 33.53 -7.67
C ALA A 223 -3.13 33.06 -7.24
N GLY A 224 -2.09 33.70 -7.79
CA GLY A 224 -0.71 33.61 -7.34
C GLY A 224 0.01 34.94 -7.56
N ARG A 225 0.68 35.47 -6.53
CA ARG A 225 1.57 36.64 -6.64
C ARG A 225 2.91 36.18 -7.20
N GLY A 226 3.31 36.75 -8.32
CA GLY A 226 4.65 36.61 -8.88
C GLY A 226 4.90 37.73 -9.88
N ALA A 227 6.00 38.46 -9.71
CA ALA A 227 6.40 39.53 -10.62
C ALA A 227 6.93 38.89 -11.91
N GLY A 228 6.23 39.12 -13.03
CA GLY A 228 6.67 38.78 -14.37
C GLY A 228 6.48 40.00 -15.27
N ILE A 229 7.56 40.42 -15.93
CA ILE A 229 7.55 41.43 -16.98
C ILE A 229 6.97 40.74 -18.22
N GLY A 230 5.83 41.22 -18.72
CA GLY A 230 5.20 40.71 -19.93
C GLY A 230 5.25 41.76 -21.04
N GLU A 231 5.68 41.35 -22.23
CA GLU A 231 5.34 42.04 -23.47
C GLU A 231 4.10 41.34 -24.05
N GLY A 232 3.04 42.11 -24.28
CA GLY A 232 1.80 41.63 -24.87
C GLY A 232 1.51 42.39 -26.15
N GLU A 233 1.42 41.68 -27.27
CA GLU A 233 0.77 42.18 -28.48
C GLU A 233 -0.62 41.54 -28.57
N GLY A 234 -1.64 42.39 -28.63
CA GLY A 234 -3.02 41.99 -28.82
C GLY A 234 -3.44 42.22 -30.28
N GLU A 235 -4.08 41.24 -30.89
CA GLU A 235 -4.94 41.47 -32.05
C GLU A 235 -6.39 41.25 -31.65
N GLY A 236 -7.15 42.34 -31.59
CA GLY A 236 -8.60 42.31 -31.54
C GLY A 236 -9.16 42.24 -32.95
N ARG A 237 -10.13 41.36 -33.18
CA ARG A 237 -11.15 41.53 -34.23
C ARG A 237 -12.51 41.13 -33.65
N GLY A 238 -13.46 42.04 -33.82
CA GLY A 238 -14.84 41.94 -33.32
C GLY A 238 -15.77 41.13 -34.18
#